data_AF-A0A444Z883-F1
#
_entry.id   AF-A0A444Z883-F1
#
_cell.length_a   1.000
_cell.length_b   1.000
_cell.length_c   1.000
_cell.angle_alpha   90.00
_cell.angle_beta   90.00
_cell.angle_gamma   90.00
#
_symmetry.space_group_name_H-M   'P 1'
#
loop_
_entity.id
_entity.type
_entity.pdbx_description
1 polymer ?
#
loop_
_entity_poly.entity_id
_entity_poly.type
_entity_poly.pdbx_seq_one_letter_code
_entity_poly.pdbx_strand_id
1 'polypeptide(L)'
;MPFGECTVTLQDVAFQLGLLVDGNAVSGCLAEFENFIEGGRPAWEWFQELFGELPLPNKVKNITVHFTWFHERFWVLPADATEDTVRIYARAYITMLLSTQLFGDKSANWVHIRWLPFVANLDDMGSYSWGSTALVWLYRCICRVVNRNVTNLVGPLQLLQSWIFWRFPSLRPYGWAAYLLPNDGKEQRVINYRLALDRC
;
A
#
# COMPACT_ATOMS: atom_id res chain seq x y z
N MET A 1 3.10 30.79 -5.53
CA MET A 1 2.10 29.75 -5.85
C MET A 1 0.73 30.34 -5.65
N PRO A 2 -0.21 30.13 -6.58
CA PRO A 2 -1.62 30.39 -6.30
C PRO A 2 -2.11 29.45 -5.17
N PHE A 3 -3.01 29.96 -4.35
CA PHE A 3 -3.68 29.18 -3.31
C PHE A 3 -4.58 28.13 -4.00
N GLY A 4 -4.32 26.84 -3.81
CA GLY A 4 -5.17 25.76 -4.34
C GLY A 4 -4.45 24.53 -4.91
N GLU A 5 -3.15 24.61 -5.21
CA GLU A 5 -2.42 23.52 -5.89
C GLU A 5 -1.53 22.66 -4.98
N CYS A 6 -1.57 22.86 -3.66
CA CYS A 6 -0.68 22.17 -2.71
C CYS A 6 -1.33 20.88 -2.20
N THR A 7 -1.71 19.97 -3.09
CA THR A 7 -2.48 18.78 -2.73
C THR A 7 -2.13 17.60 -3.66
N VAL A 8 -1.98 16.40 -3.10
CA VAL A 8 -1.65 15.18 -3.84
C VAL A 8 -2.86 14.74 -4.68
N THR A 9 -2.70 14.58 -5.98
CA THR A 9 -3.80 14.20 -6.89
C THR A 9 -3.79 12.71 -7.22
N LEU A 10 -4.88 12.18 -7.80
CA LEU A 10 -4.88 10.81 -8.35
C LEU A 10 -3.81 10.62 -9.43
N GLN A 11 -3.53 11.65 -10.23
CA GLN A 11 -2.45 11.61 -11.22
C GLN A 11 -1.08 11.45 -10.56
N ASP A 12 -0.84 12.10 -9.41
CA ASP A 12 0.37 11.88 -8.61
C ASP A 12 0.49 10.44 -8.15
N VAL A 13 -0.62 9.87 -7.67
CA VAL A 13 -0.61 8.50 -7.15
C VAL A 13 -0.34 7.49 -8.25
N ALA A 14 -1.03 7.62 -9.40
CA ALA A 14 -0.80 6.75 -10.55
C ALA A 14 0.66 6.84 -11.03
N PHE A 15 1.23 8.05 -11.08
CA PHE A 15 2.60 8.25 -11.52
C PHE A 15 3.64 7.74 -10.52
N GLN A 16 3.48 8.02 -9.23
CA GLN A 16 4.50 7.74 -8.22
C GLN A 16 4.45 6.32 -7.67
N LEU A 17 3.26 5.70 -7.58
CA LEU A 17 3.09 4.35 -7.06
C LEU A 17 2.84 3.32 -8.17
N GLY A 18 2.54 3.74 -9.40
CA GLY A 18 2.16 2.83 -10.49
C GLY A 18 0.85 2.08 -10.23
N LEU A 19 0.04 2.53 -9.26
CA LEU A 19 -1.20 1.88 -8.86
C LEU A 19 -2.38 2.35 -9.70
N LEU A 20 -3.30 1.44 -9.99
CA LEU A 20 -4.53 1.74 -10.71
C LEU A 20 -5.40 2.72 -9.90
N VAL A 21 -5.89 3.76 -10.56
CA VAL A 21 -6.78 4.79 -9.97
C VAL A 21 -8.21 4.71 -10.49
N ASP A 22 -8.44 4.05 -11.62
CA ASP A 22 -9.76 3.86 -12.23
C ASP A 22 -10.08 2.36 -12.28
N GLY A 23 -10.67 1.85 -11.20
CA GLY A 23 -10.90 0.43 -10.99
C GLY A 23 -11.92 0.20 -9.88
N ASN A 24 -12.15 -1.06 -9.52
CA ASN A 24 -13.13 -1.43 -8.51
C ASN A 24 -12.79 -0.78 -7.15
N ALA A 25 -13.81 -0.28 -6.46
CA ALA A 25 -13.60 0.31 -5.14
C ALA A 25 -13.13 -0.74 -4.13
N VAL A 26 -12.04 -0.44 -3.41
CA VAL A 26 -11.60 -1.26 -2.27
C VAL A 26 -12.50 -0.96 -1.08
N SER A 27 -13.54 -1.78 -0.89
CA SER A 27 -14.55 -1.63 0.17
C SER A 27 -14.41 -2.69 1.27
N GLY A 28 -15.13 -2.55 2.39
CA GLY A 28 -15.23 -3.59 3.43
C GLY A 28 -14.02 -3.75 4.36
N CYS A 29 -12.83 -3.30 3.95
CA CYS A 29 -11.56 -3.54 4.65
C CYS A 29 -11.54 -3.09 6.12
N LEU A 30 -12.31 -2.07 6.50
CA LEU A 30 -12.16 -1.42 7.80
C LEU A 30 -13.06 -1.97 8.90
N ALA A 31 -14.23 -2.53 8.55
CA ALA A 31 -15.24 -2.93 9.53
C ALA A 31 -15.95 -4.25 9.21
N GLU A 32 -15.93 -4.69 7.94
CA GLU A 32 -16.79 -5.78 7.47
C GLU A 32 -16.01 -6.80 6.62
N PHE A 33 -14.68 -6.84 6.73
CA PHE A 33 -13.87 -7.69 5.85
C PHE A 33 -14.22 -9.17 5.99
N GLU A 34 -14.73 -9.60 7.16
CA GLU A 34 -15.21 -10.96 7.41
C GLU A 34 -16.40 -11.33 6.50
N ASN A 35 -17.24 -10.36 6.12
CA ASN A 35 -18.35 -10.59 5.18
C ASN A 35 -17.88 -10.87 3.75
N PHE A 36 -16.63 -10.53 3.43
CA PHE A 36 -16.00 -10.79 2.13
C PHE A 36 -15.15 -12.06 2.12
N ILE A 37 -15.18 -12.85 3.22
CA ILE A 37 -14.54 -14.14 3.28
C ILE A 37 -15.38 -15.17 2.53
N GLU A 38 -14.76 -15.85 1.57
CA GLU A 38 -15.43 -16.84 0.74
C GLU A 38 -16.02 -17.96 1.60
N GLY A 39 -17.33 -18.18 1.45
CA GLY A 39 -18.07 -19.20 2.19
C GLY A 39 -18.37 -18.84 3.64
N GLY A 40 -18.17 -17.59 4.08
CA GLY A 40 -18.47 -17.15 5.45
C GLY A 40 -17.58 -17.81 6.51
N ARG A 41 -16.39 -18.29 6.09
CA ARG A 41 -15.44 -18.96 6.97
C ARG A 41 -14.85 -17.98 8.01
N PRO A 42 -14.46 -18.45 9.20
CA PRO A 42 -13.71 -17.64 10.15
C PRO A 42 -12.39 -17.13 9.53
N ALA A 43 -12.03 -15.87 9.83
CA ALA A 43 -10.84 -15.23 9.27
C ALA A 43 -9.54 -16.02 9.47
N TRP A 44 -9.38 -16.68 10.62
CA TRP A 44 -8.20 -17.48 10.92
C TRP A 44 -8.16 -18.83 10.21
N GLU A 45 -9.32 -19.45 9.95
CA GLU A 45 -9.37 -20.66 9.13
C GLU A 45 -8.95 -20.35 7.70
N TRP A 46 -9.48 -19.25 7.14
CA TRP A 46 -9.11 -18.83 5.79
C TRP A 46 -7.66 -18.34 5.70
N PHE A 47 -7.14 -17.70 6.75
CA PHE A 47 -5.72 -17.40 6.87
C PHE A 47 -4.87 -18.67 6.72
N GLN A 48 -5.23 -19.74 7.42
CA GLN A 48 -4.50 -21.00 7.34
C GLN A 48 -4.59 -21.63 5.95
N GLU A 49 -5.74 -21.56 5.28
CA GLU A 49 -5.88 -22.03 3.90
C GLU A 49 -4.98 -21.25 2.93
N LEU A 50 -4.92 -19.92 3.07
CA LEU A 50 -4.18 -19.04 2.16
C LEU A 50 -2.67 -19.03 2.39
N PHE A 51 -2.22 -19.26 3.62
CA PHE A 51 -0.81 -19.22 4.01
C PHE A 51 -0.21 -20.58 4.39
N GLY A 52 -1.04 -21.62 4.52
CA GLY A 52 -0.65 -22.98 4.89
C GLY A 52 -0.36 -23.20 6.37
N GLU A 53 -0.20 -22.13 7.16
CA GLU A 53 0.25 -22.20 8.55
C GLU A 53 -0.35 -21.05 9.38
N LEU A 54 -0.64 -21.33 10.65
CA LEU A 54 -1.08 -20.32 11.60
C LEU A 54 0.09 -19.76 12.41
N PRO A 55 0.11 -18.44 12.68
CA PRO A 55 1.06 -17.86 13.62
C PRO A 55 0.85 -18.39 15.04
N LEU A 56 1.95 -18.42 15.79
CA LEU A 56 1.92 -18.72 17.22
C LEU A 56 1.01 -17.73 17.96
N PRO A 57 0.28 -18.14 19.01
CA PRO A 57 -0.63 -17.27 19.74
C PRO A 57 0.01 -15.97 20.29
N ASN A 58 1.30 -16.02 20.63
CA ASN A 58 2.06 -14.84 21.10
C ASN A 58 2.43 -13.85 19.98
N LYS A 59 2.29 -14.24 18.72
CA LYS A 59 2.46 -13.40 17.53
C LYS A 59 1.13 -12.88 16.99
N VAL A 60 0.01 -13.21 17.64
CA VAL A 60 -1.34 -12.77 17.24
C VAL A 60 -1.89 -11.76 18.24
N LYS A 61 -2.52 -10.71 17.73
CA LYS A 61 -3.29 -9.76 18.54
C LYS A 61 -4.55 -9.37 17.78
N ASN A 62 -5.72 -9.79 18.27
CA ASN A 62 -7.02 -9.57 17.61
C ASN A 62 -7.02 -10.06 16.14
N ILE A 63 -7.11 -9.15 15.16
CA ILE A 63 -7.05 -9.42 13.70
C ILE A 63 -5.70 -9.05 13.09
N THR A 64 -4.64 -9.07 13.89
CA THR A 64 -3.29 -8.70 13.46
C THR A 64 -2.28 -9.78 13.82
N VAL A 65 -1.27 -9.91 12.95
CA VAL A 65 -0.12 -10.81 13.13
C VAL A 65 1.14 -9.95 13.22
N HIS A 66 2.06 -10.31 14.10
CA HIS A 66 3.32 -9.60 14.23
C HIS A 66 4.13 -9.70 12.93
N PHE A 67 4.66 -8.57 12.46
CA PHE A 67 5.42 -8.46 11.20
C PHE A 67 6.58 -9.47 11.13
N THR A 68 7.27 -9.69 12.26
CA THR A 68 8.41 -10.63 12.27
C THR A 68 8.00 -12.05 11.90
N TRP A 69 6.77 -12.48 12.21
CA TRP A 69 6.33 -13.82 11.83
C TRP A 69 6.24 -13.95 10.31
N PHE A 70 5.61 -12.98 9.64
CA PHE A 70 5.54 -12.94 8.19
C PHE A 70 6.92 -12.85 7.55
N HIS A 71 7.78 -11.96 8.08
CA HIS A 71 9.13 -11.79 7.58
C HIS A 71 9.96 -13.08 7.75
N GLU A 72 10.05 -13.63 8.95
CA GLU A 72 10.81 -14.88 9.18
C GLU A 72 10.29 -16.04 8.34
N ARG A 73 8.99 -16.12 8.10
CA ARG A 73 8.36 -17.24 7.39
C ARG A 73 8.43 -17.14 5.86
N PHE A 74 8.33 -15.94 5.30
CA PHE A 74 8.15 -15.70 3.86
C PHE A 74 9.23 -14.82 3.23
N TRP A 75 10.31 -14.48 3.94
CA TRP A 75 11.38 -13.64 3.41
C TRP A 75 12.21 -14.33 2.31
N VAL A 76 12.48 -15.62 2.44
CA VAL A 76 13.32 -16.38 1.49
C VAL A 76 12.49 -17.44 0.80
N LEU A 77 12.23 -17.25 -0.49
CA LEU A 77 11.58 -18.24 -1.33
C LEU A 77 12.54 -19.44 -1.57
N PRO A 78 12.10 -20.69 -1.36
CA PRO A 78 12.89 -21.87 -1.72
C PRO A 78 13.24 -21.89 -3.21
N ALA A 79 14.44 -22.40 -3.55
CA ALA A 79 14.91 -22.44 -4.94
C ALA A 79 14.09 -23.38 -5.84
N ASP A 80 13.45 -24.37 -5.24
CA ASP A 80 12.60 -25.40 -5.85
C ASP A 80 11.10 -25.17 -5.59
N ALA A 81 10.71 -23.91 -5.30
CA ALA A 81 9.34 -23.55 -5.00
C ALA A 81 8.38 -23.87 -6.16
N THR A 82 7.28 -24.56 -5.84
CA THR A 82 6.15 -24.76 -6.75
C THR A 82 5.40 -23.45 -6.98
N GLU A 83 4.60 -23.38 -8.04
CA GLU A 83 3.76 -22.21 -8.33
C GLU A 83 2.84 -21.84 -7.16
N ASP A 84 2.25 -22.84 -6.49
CA ASP A 84 1.42 -22.62 -5.30
C ASP A 84 2.21 -22.02 -4.15
N THR A 85 3.46 -22.46 -3.96
CA THR A 85 4.37 -21.89 -2.96
C THR A 85 4.69 -20.44 -3.30
N VAL A 86 4.99 -20.13 -4.57
CA VAL A 86 5.22 -18.75 -5.02
C VAL A 86 3.99 -17.87 -4.75
N ARG A 87 2.79 -18.39 -5.01
CA ARG A 87 1.53 -17.68 -4.76
C ARG A 87 1.35 -17.36 -3.28
N ILE A 88 1.64 -18.30 -2.37
CA ILE A 88 1.61 -18.07 -0.91
C ILE A 88 2.59 -16.96 -0.51
N TYR A 89 3.81 -16.98 -1.03
CA TYR A 89 4.83 -15.96 -0.72
C TYR A 89 4.42 -14.58 -1.27
N ALA A 90 3.86 -14.53 -2.48
CA ALA A 90 3.35 -13.29 -3.05
C ALA A 90 2.21 -12.71 -2.19
N ARG A 91 1.26 -13.54 -1.75
CA ARG A 91 0.19 -13.11 -0.82
C ARG A 91 0.76 -12.53 0.47
N ALA A 92 1.78 -13.18 1.04
CA ALA A 92 2.40 -12.75 2.29
C ALA A 92 3.07 -11.39 2.13
N TYR A 93 3.89 -11.24 1.09
CA TYR A 93 4.58 -10.00 0.77
C TYR A 93 3.61 -8.84 0.52
N ILE A 94 2.57 -9.08 -0.29
CA ILE A 94 1.53 -8.08 -0.57
C ILE A 94 0.79 -7.68 0.70
N THR A 95 0.39 -8.64 1.54
CA THR A 95 -0.31 -8.38 2.81
C THR A 95 0.55 -7.53 3.76
N MET A 96 1.86 -7.80 3.81
CA MET A 96 2.83 -6.98 4.57
C MET A 96 2.90 -5.56 4.00
N LEU A 97 3.03 -5.40 2.69
CA LEU A 97 3.14 -4.10 2.02
C LEU A 97 1.87 -3.25 2.21
N LEU A 98 0.69 -3.85 2.03
CA LEU A 98 -0.59 -3.22 2.31
C LEU A 98 -0.68 -2.76 3.77
N SER A 99 -0.32 -3.62 4.73
CA SER A 99 -0.48 -3.32 6.15
C SER A 99 0.54 -2.36 6.73
N THR A 100 1.76 -2.31 6.18
CA THR A 100 2.87 -1.56 6.79
C THR A 100 3.25 -0.32 6.00
N GLN A 101 3.22 -0.37 4.68
CA GLN A 101 3.67 0.73 3.82
C GLN A 101 2.51 1.58 3.30
N LEU A 102 1.49 0.95 2.72
CA LEU A 102 0.39 1.69 2.07
C LEU A 102 -0.68 2.14 3.05
N PHE A 103 -1.11 1.24 3.94
CA PHE A 103 -2.22 1.47 4.87
C PHE A 103 -1.80 1.31 6.32
N GLY A 104 -0.50 1.52 6.59
CA GLY A 104 0.07 1.52 7.92
C GLY A 104 -0.68 2.42 8.88
N ASP A 105 -0.95 1.90 10.07
CA ASP A 105 -1.43 2.67 11.21
C ASP A 105 -0.37 2.69 12.33
N LYS A 106 -0.69 3.21 13.52
CA LYS A 106 0.26 3.31 14.65
C LYS A 106 0.86 1.95 15.09
N SER A 107 0.27 0.83 14.67
CA SER A 107 0.76 -0.52 14.89
C SER A 107 1.89 -0.90 13.91
N ALA A 108 2.98 -0.12 13.90
CA ALA A 108 4.06 -0.23 12.91
C ALA A 108 4.63 -1.66 12.71
N ASN A 109 4.51 -2.54 13.71
CA ASN A 109 5.01 -3.91 13.67
C ASN A 109 3.91 -4.98 13.52
N TRP A 110 2.70 -4.61 13.16
CA TRP A 110 1.55 -5.52 13.06
C TRP A 110 0.95 -5.48 11.67
N VAL A 111 0.79 -6.66 11.07
CA VAL A 111 0.19 -6.90 9.76
C VAL A 111 -1.29 -7.24 9.97
N HIS A 112 -2.18 -6.52 9.30
CA HIS A 112 -3.63 -6.72 9.44
C HIS A 112 -4.11 -7.81 8.50
N ILE A 113 -4.86 -8.80 9.00
CA ILE A 113 -5.41 -9.87 8.16
C ILE A 113 -6.63 -9.42 7.35
N ARG A 114 -7.09 -8.17 7.51
CA ARG A 114 -8.23 -7.62 6.75
C ARG A 114 -8.07 -7.62 5.23
N TRP A 115 -6.84 -7.81 4.75
CA TRP A 115 -6.52 -7.87 3.33
C TRP A 115 -6.73 -9.26 2.70
N LEU A 116 -7.04 -10.28 3.52
CA LEU A 116 -7.29 -11.66 3.06
C LEU A 116 -8.23 -11.73 1.84
N PRO A 117 -9.39 -11.01 1.80
CA PRO A 117 -10.27 -11.05 0.64
C PRO A 117 -9.62 -10.63 -0.68
N PHE A 118 -8.66 -9.70 -0.62
CA PHE A 118 -8.00 -9.15 -1.81
C PHE A 118 -6.80 -9.99 -2.23
N VAL A 119 -6.12 -10.64 -1.30
CA VAL A 119 -4.96 -11.50 -1.61
C VAL A 119 -5.38 -12.95 -1.89
N ALA A 120 -6.62 -13.33 -1.60
CA ALA A 120 -7.16 -14.64 -1.96
C ALA A 120 -7.05 -14.89 -3.47
N ASN A 121 -7.53 -13.93 -4.27
CA ASN A 121 -7.39 -13.93 -5.73
C ASN A 121 -6.41 -12.85 -6.20
N LEU A 122 -5.16 -13.22 -6.42
CA LEU A 122 -4.13 -12.29 -6.92
C LEU A 122 -4.39 -11.82 -8.35
N ASP A 123 -5.10 -12.61 -9.17
CA ASP A 123 -5.39 -12.26 -10.57
C ASP A 123 -6.39 -11.09 -10.64
N ASP A 124 -7.40 -11.11 -9.76
CA ASP A 124 -8.40 -10.03 -9.66
C ASP A 124 -7.88 -8.82 -8.89
N MET A 125 -6.81 -8.98 -8.10
CA MET A 125 -6.29 -7.93 -7.23
C MET A 125 -5.88 -6.67 -8.03
N GLY A 126 -5.41 -6.84 -9.28
CA GLY A 126 -5.03 -5.73 -10.15
C GLY A 126 -6.20 -4.87 -10.64
N SER A 127 -7.44 -5.37 -10.54
CA SER A 127 -8.65 -4.65 -11.00
C SER A 127 -9.12 -3.56 -10.05
N TYR A 128 -8.61 -3.52 -8.82
CA TYR A 128 -9.01 -2.57 -7.80
C TYR A 128 -8.27 -1.24 -7.91
N SER A 129 -8.97 -0.17 -7.53
CA SER A 129 -8.44 1.20 -7.49
C SER A 129 -7.56 1.44 -6.25
N TRP A 130 -6.45 0.70 -6.14
CA TRP A 130 -5.50 0.80 -5.03
C TRP A 130 -4.91 2.21 -4.89
N GLY A 131 -4.72 2.91 -6.00
CA GLY A 131 -4.23 4.29 -6.00
C GLY A 131 -5.22 5.25 -5.35
N SER A 132 -6.51 5.14 -5.67
CA SER A 132 -7.54 5.96 -5.01
C SER A 132 -7.64 5.65 -3.52
N THR A 133 -7.57 4.37 -3.15
CA THR A 133 -7.59 3.96 -1.73
C THR A 133 -6.37 4.49 -0.98
N ALA A 134 -5.18 4.44 -1.57
CA ALA A 134 -3.95 5.01 -1.00
C ALA A 134 -4.08 6.52 -0.79
N LEU A 135 -4.68 7.24 -1.75
CA LEU A 135 -4.91 8.69 -1.64
C LEU A 135 -5.90 9.03 -0.52
N VAL A 136 -7.02 8.32 -0.44
CA VAL A 136 -8.02 8.49 0.64
C VAL A 136 -7.37 8.22 2.00
N TRP A 137 -6.55 7.17 2.10
CA TRP A 137 -5.83 6.87 3.34
C TRP A 137 -4.84 7.97 3.72
N LEU A 138 -4.07 8.48 2.74
CA LEU A 138 -3.16 9.60 2.94
C LEU A 138 -3.90 10.81 3.53
N TYR A 139 -5.04 11.19 2.95
CA TYR A 139 -5.84 12.30 3.47
C TYR A 139 -6.36 12.04 4.87
N ARG A 140 -6.83 10.82 5.17
CA ARG A 140 -7.24 10.46 6.54
C ARG A 140 -6.09 10.62 7.53
N CYS A 141 -4.88 10.25 7.15
CA CYS A 141 -3.70 10.39 8.00
C CYS A 141 -3.30 11.85 8.19
N ILE A 142 -3.31 12.67 7.14
CA ILE A 142 -3.04 14.11 7.22
C ILE A 142 -4.07 14.81 8.11
N CYS A 143 -5.37 14.55 7.89
CA CYS A 143 -6.45 15.11 8.72
C CYS A 143 -6.30 14.74 10.20
N ARG A 144 -5.84 13.52 10.51
CA ARG A 144 -5.60 13.09 11.90
C ARG A 144 -4.45 13.85 12.56
N VAL A 145 -3.41 14.23 11.81
CA VAL A 145 -2.27 14.99 12.34
C VAL A 145 -2.62 16.42 12.72
N VAL A 146 -3.70 16.98 12.15
CA VAL A 146 -4.22 18.30 12.57
C VAL A 146 -4.76 18.28 14.01
N ASN A 147 -5.02 17.09 14.57
CA ASN A 147 -5.37 16.94 15.98
C ASN A 147 -4.12 17.06 16.88
N ARG A 148 -4.13 18.02 17.82
CA ARG A 148 -3.01 18.35 18.74
C ARG A 148 -2.46 17.15 19.55
N ASN A 149 -3.22 16.07 19.65
CA ASN A 149 -2.84 14.87 20.40
C ASN A 149 -2.10 13.80 19.56
N VAL A 150 -1.80 14.08 18.29
CA VAL A 150 -1.10 13.13 17.38
C VAL A 150 0.32 13.61 17.13
N THR A 151 1.31 12.83 17.60
CA THR A 151 2.74 13.16 17.49
C THR A 151 3.43 12.55 16.27
N ASN A 152 2.85 11.52 15.63
CA ASN A 152 3.46 10.81 14.50
C ASN A 152 2.46 10.64 13.35
N LEU A 153 2.88 11.00 12.13
CA LEU A 153 2.18 10.66 10.89
C LEU A 153 2.56 9.23 10.50
N VAL A 154 1.57 8.34 10.35
CA VAL A 154 1.75 6.97 9.87
C VAL A 154 0.78 6.74 8.71
N GLY A 155 1.22 6.09 7.64
CA GLY A 155 0.49 5.93 6.38
C GLY A 155 1.45 5.87 5.19
N PRO A 156 0.99 6.15 3.95
CA PRO A 156 1.82 6.12 2.75
C PRO A 156 2.75 7.34 2.71
N LEU A 157 3.66 7.43 3.67
CA LEU A 157 4.65 8.49 3.81
C LEU A 157 5.53 8.59 2.58
N GLN A 158 5.81 7.45 1.94
CA GLN A 158 6.58 7.41 0.70
C GLN A 158 5.90 8.18 -0.45
N LEU A 159 4.56 8.12 -0.56
CA LEU A 159 3.81 8.92 -1.53
C LEU A 159 3.93 10.41 -1.21
N LEU A 160 3.72 10.79 0.05
CA LEU A 160 3.82 12.19 0.46
C LEU A 160 5.25 12.75 0.28
N GLN A 161 6.27 12.00 0.68
CA GLN A 161 7.68 12.37 0.54
C GLN A 161 8.08 12.49 -0.93
N SER A 162 7.72 11.51 -1.76
CA SER A 162 8.02 11.52 -3.19
C SER A 162 7.34 12.71 -3.88
N TRP A 163 6.09 13.00 -3.51
CA TRP A 163 5.37 14.17 -4.01
C TRP A 163 6.01 15.49 -3.56
N ILE A 164 6.41 15.63 -2.29
CA ILE A 164 7.13 16.81 -1.80
C ILE A 164 8.43 17.01 -2.57
N PHE A 165 9.23 15.96 -2.75
CA PHE A 165 10.51 16.06 -3.47
C PHE A 165 10.30 16.38 -4.95
N TRP A 166 9.25 15.84 -5.57
CA TRP A 166 8.90 16.17 -6.93
C TRP A 166 8.51 17.66 -7.06
N ARG A 167 7.61 18.14 -6.20
CA ARG A 167 7.02 19.49 -6.24
C ARG A 167 7.97 20.58 -5.74
N PHE A 168 8.85 20.28 -4.79
CA PHE A 168 9.78 21.22 -4.16
C PHE A 168 11.24 20.79 -4.37
N PRO A 169 11.89 21.22 -5.46
CA PRO A 169 13.27 20.84 -5.76
C PRO A 169 14.27 21.15 -4.64
N SER A 170 14.03 22.20 -3.85
CA SER A 170 14.86 22.58 -2.70
C SER A 170 14.83 21.59 -1.54
N LEU A 171 13.81 20.72 -1.47
CA LEU A 171 13.66 19.69 -0.43
C LEU A 171 14.20 18.32 -0.87
N ARG A 172 14.70 18.19 -2.12
CA ARG A 172 15.19 16.91 -2.64
C ARG A 172 16.45 16.45 -1.91
N PRO A 173 16.51 15.20 -1.45
CA PRO A 173 17.76 14.63 -0.95
C PRO A 173 18.77 14.47 -2.10
N TYR A 174 20.06 14.52 -1.76
CA TYR A 174 21.14 14.30 -2.73
C TYR A 174 21.00 12.92 -3.39
N GLY A 175 21.05 12.87 -4.73
CA GLY A 175 20.90 11.62 -5.49
C GLY A 175 19.46 11.20 -5.84
N TRP A 176 18.44 11.99 -5.48
CA TRP A 176 17.03 11.66 -5.78
C TRP A 176 16.75 11.40 -7.28
N ALA A 177 17.47 12.10 -8.18
CA ALA A 177 17.30 11.91 -9.63
C ALA A 177 17.68 10.51 -10.15
N ALA A 178 18.45 9.72 -9.39
CA ALA A 178 18.81 8.36 -9.75
C ALA A 178 17.70 7.32 -9.46
N TYR A 179 16.67 7.69 -8.68
CA TYR A 179 15.56 6.81 -8.30
C TYR A 179 14.32 6.97 -9.21
N LEU A 180 14.36 7.89 -10.18
CA LEU A 180 13.37 7.94 -11.25
C LEU A 180 13.72 6.83 -12.26
N LEU A 181 12.71 6.07 -12.72
CA LEU A 181 12.90 4.99 -13.69
C LEU A 181 13.64 5.49 -14.95
N PRO A 182 14.39 4.61 -15.65
CA PRO A 182 15.11 5.00 -16.86
C PRO A 182 14.15 5.58 -17.91
N ASN A 183 14.41 6.84 -18.27
CA ASN A 183 13.64 7.67 -19.19
C ASN A 183 13.52 7.04 -20.60
N ASP A 184 12.41 6.37 -20.88
CA ASP A 184 12.08 5.74 -22.16
C ASP A 184 11.21 6.63 -23.07
N GLY A 185 11.33 7.95 -22.93
CA GLY A 185 10.83 8.97 -23.89
C GLY A 185 9.30 9.17 -23.92
N LYS A 186 8.51 8.19 -23.49
CA LYS A 186 7.06 8.34 -23.24
C LYS A 186 6.81 9.23 -22.02
N GLU A 187 7.66 9.14 -21.01
CA GLU A 187 7.58 9.95 -19.79
C GLU A 187 7.90 11.42 -20.04
N GLN A 188 8.81 11.74 -20.96
CA GLN A 188 9.13 13.14 -21.30
C GLN A 188 7.91 13.90 -21.79
N ARG A 189 7.00 13.24 -22.52
CA ARG A 189 5.74 13.85 -22.97
C ARG A 189 4.82 14.11 -21.78
N VAL A 190 4.67 13.16 -20.86
CA VAL A 190 3.80 13.30 -19.67
C VAL A 190 4.34 14.33 -18.68
N ILE A 191 5.65 14.34 -18.44
CA ILE A 191 6.36 15.36 -17.64
C ILE A 191 6.19 16.74 -18.28
N ASN A 192 6.32 16.86 -19.60
CA ASN A 192 6.10 18.12 -20.32
C ASN A 192 4.64 18.57 -20.25
N TYR A 193 3.67 17.66 -20.40
CA TYR A 193 2.24 17.97 -20.21
C TYR A 193 1.96 18.48 -18.80
N ARG A 194 2.62 17.91 -17.78
CA ARG A 194 2.43 18.32 -16.40
C ARG A 194 3.12 19.64 -16.06
N LEU A 195 4.34 19.85 -16.55
CA LEU A 195 5.03 21.14 -16.47
C LEU A 195 4.30 22.26 -17.22
N ALA A 196 3.53 21.92 -18.26
CA ALA A 196 2.67 22.87 -18.96
C ALA A 196 1.43 23.24 -18.14
N LEU A 197 0.83 22.27 -17.43
CA LEU A 197 -0.30 22.52 -16.52
C LEU A 197 0.11 23.36 -15.29
N ASP A 198 1.31 23.14 -14.76
CA ASP A 198 1.88 23.90 -13.63
C ASP A 198 2.29 25.35 -13.99
N ARG A 199 2.25 25.72 -15.27
CA ARG A 199 2.59 27.07 -15.77
C ARG A 199 1.35 27.89 -16.17
N CYS A 200 0.15 27.30 -16.13
CA CYS A 200 -1.12 27.99 -16.33
C CYS A 200 -1.66 28.52 -15.00
#